data_AF-A0A7C0X9R2-F1
#
_entry.id   AF-A0A7C0X9R2-F1
#
_cell.length_a   1.000
_cell.length_b   1.000
_cell.length_c   1.000
_cell.angle_alpha   90.00
_cell.angle_beta   90.00
_cell.angle_gamma   90.00
#
_symmetry.space_group_name_H-M   'P 1'
#
loop_
_entity.id
_entity.type
_entity.pdbx_description
1 polymer ?
#
loop_
_entity_poly.entity_id
_entity_poly.type
_entity_poly.pdbx_seq_one_letter_code
_entity_poly.pdbx_strand_id
1 'polypeptide(L)'
;MRKILAFWMMLIMAYLFAFGMVEVLTNPDAMPLRGMCPYEDPEDIVLSNDELRFTVDGSGDDVGALKSAVLTSIGYDAVGTMKFTMNNKLIKFHDHIIRDGKITFFGNVDDRNVKLVYSLNGKDLNVSITVDSKRNENLILRILLKICDLSPVILRDNRRGMVFVQGRDVAYLIRMENSKSIYTAKGLMILSKRKADSKKTKFSLMFRVGLDIEELRGDFEGNVDVQKYKVLDEKGVKVKGLRMGIGENGKILTVSTTDDEGILHFKLPVGNYEFFPYQMEGYRVKKVDPKNKKIILQSVEGEFLWRPYITSLSTDSAYLNFKYSKPATASLILMEDGKIVGRMKDPLFDNFHSIKLVNLKSNTEYRVQ
;
A
#
# COMPACT_ATOMS: atom_id res chain seq x y z
N MET A 1 16.86 39.05 24.72
CA MET A 1 15.41 38.91 24.48
C MET A 1 15.06 38.46 23.05
N ARG A 2 15.51 39.12 21.97
CA ARG A 2 15.20 38.72 20.57
C ARG A 2 15.59 37.28 20.18
N LYS A 3 16.71 36.74 20.70
CA LYS A 3 17.15 35.35 20.41
C LYS A 3 16.28 34.27 21.06
N ILE A 4 15.67 34.56 22.21
CA ILE A 4 14.77 33.63 22.92
C ILE A 4 13.42 33.57 22.20
N LEU A 5 12.91 34.72 21.72
CA LEU A 5 11.68 34.77 20.93
C LEU A 5 11.81 34.00 19.60
N ALA A 6 12.96 34.13 18.93
CA ALA A 6 13.26 33.38 17.71
C ALA A 6 13.35 31.86 17.95
N PHE A 7 13.93 31.44 19.08
CA PHE A 7 13.99 30.03 19.46
C PHE A 7 12.60 29.46 19.77
N TRP A 8 11.75 30.20 20.51
CA TRP A 8 10.37 29.79 20.77
C TRP A 8 9.50 29.79 19.51
N MET A 9 9.67 30.75 18.60
CA MET A 9 8.99 30.72 17.29
C MET A 9 9.45 29.54 16.44
N MET A 10 10.75 29.18 16.47
CA MET A 10 11.25 27.99 15.78
C MET A 10 10.69 26.70 16.39
N LEU A 11 10.55 26.64 17.72
CA LEU A 11 9.97 25.49 18.42
C LEU A 11 8.47 25.37 18.18
N ILE A 12 7.73 26.49 18.13
CA ILE A 12 6.30 26.51 17.78
C ILE A 12 6.09 26.17 16.30
N MET A 13 6.95 26.65 15.39
CA MET A 13 6.94 26.25 13.98
C MET A 13 7.28 24.76 13.83
N ALA A 14 8.33 24.26 14.49
CA ALA A 14 8.67 22.83 14.50
C ALA A 14 7.58 21.97 15.15
N TYR A 15 6.83 22.51 16.12
CA TYR A 15 5.64 21.88 16.68
C TYR A 15 4.50 21.86 15.65
N LEU A 16 4.26 22.97 14.94
CA LEU A 16 3.23 23.08 13.89
C LEU A 16 3.52 22.20 12.66
N PHE A 17 4.79 21.95 12.32
CA PHE A 17 5.20 21.05 11.23
C PHE A 17 5.28 19.57 11.62
N ALA A 18 5.04 19.22 12.89
CA ALA A 18 5.12 17.84 13.38
C ALA A 18 3.76 17.13 13.52
N PHE A 19 2.64 17.84 13.33
CA PHE A 19 1.30 17.24 13.42
C PHE A 19 0.73 17.01 12.03
N GLY A 20 0.29 15.77 11.80
CA GLY A 20 -0.47 15.46 10.59
C GLY A 20 -1.70 16.35 10.47
N MET A 21 -2.01 16.75 9.24
CA MET A 21 -3.21 17.48 8.86
C MET A 21 -4.40 16.51 8.77
N VAL A 22 -5.59 16.99 9.13
CA VAL A 22 -6.84 16.26 8.94
C VAL A 22 -7.76 17.07 8.05
N GLU A 23 -8.23 16.47 6.96
CA GLU A 23 -9.13 17.11 6.00
C GLU A 23 -10.35 16.22 5.77
N VAL A 24 -11.54 16.82 5.70
CA VAL A 24 -12.75 16.15 5.25
C VAL A 24 -12.92 16.50 3.78
N LEU A 25 -13.02 15.52 2.90
CA LEU A 25 -13.30 15.79 1.50
C LEU A 25 -14.73 16.34 1.39
N THR A 26 -14.95 17.35 0.54
CA THR A 26 -16.28 17.82 0.15
C THR A 26 -16.23 18.16 -1.35
N ASN A 27 -16.58 17.19 -2.21
CA ASN A 27 -16.90 17.21 -3.67
C ASN A 27 -16.36 18.38 -4.57
N PRO A 28 -15.95 18.16 -5.84
CA PRO A 28 -14.96 17.22 -6.40
C PRO A 28 -14.09 17.82 -7.55
N ASP A 29 -13.44 18.97 -7.41
CA ASP A 29 -12.52 19.47 -8.47
C ASP A 29 -11.04 19.04 -8.28
N ALA A 30 -10.76 18.19 -7.28
CA ALA A 30 -9.41 17.73 -6.98
C ALA A 30 -9.05 16.45 -7.76
N MET A 31 -8.48 16.66 -8.96
CA MET A 31 -7.62 15.78 -9.78
C MET A 31 -7.99 14.29 -9.94
N PRO A 32 -8.18 13.80 -11.19
CA PRO A 32 -8.32 12.37 -11.46
C PRO A 32 -6.94 11.70 -11.41
N LEU A 33 -6.49 11.30 -10.21
CA LEU A 33 -5.46 10.26 -10.12
C LEU A 33 -6.12 8.92 -10.42
N ARG A 34 -6.17 8.55 -11.70
CA ARG A 34 -6.59 7.23 -12.15
C ARG A 34 -5.39 6.31 -12.19
N GLY A 35 -5.33 5.37 -11.24
CA GLY A 35 -4.34 4.29 -11.23
C GLY A 35 -4.50 3.41 -9.98
N MET A 36 -5.01 2.19 -10.20
CA MET A 36 -5.21 1.06 -9.26
C MET A 36 -5.48 1.42 -7.78
N CYS A 37 -6.78 1.63 -7.53
CA CYS A 37 -7.52 1.96 -6.29
C CYS A 37 -7.38 3.40 -5.74
N PRO A 38 -8.16 4.33 -6.31
CA PRO A 38 -8.82 5.35 -5.51
C PRO A 38 -10.31 5.50 -5.92
N TYR A 39 -11.21 5.13 -5.02
CA TYR A 39 -12.47 5.86 -4.89
C TYR A 39 -12.31 6.60 -3.57
N GLU A 40 -11.84 7.85 -3.66
CA GLU A 40 -11.98 8.77 -2.54
C GLU A 40 -13.36 9.39 -2.71
N ASP A 41 -14.28 9.01 -1.83
CA ASP A 41 -15.62 9.54 -1.87
C ASP A 41 -15.62 10.95 -1.24
N PRO A 42 -16.52 11.85 -1.69
CA PRO A 42 -16.67 13.20 -1.13
C PRO A 42 -17.00 13.28 0.36
N GLU A 43 -17.03 12.18 1.09
CA GLU A 43 -17.34 12.13 2.51
C GLU A 43 -16.22 11.41 3.31
N ASP A 44 -15.14 10.99 2.63
CA ASP A 44 -13.97 10.41 3.25
C ASP A 44 -13.17 11.44 4.05
N ILE A 45 -12.49 10.95 5.09
CA ILE A 45 -11.65 11.75 5.98
C ILE A 45 -10.18 11.38 5.74
N VAL A 46 -9.36 12.40 5.52
CA VAL A 46 -7.94 12.26 5.21
C VAL A 46 -7.09 12.64 6.42
N LEU A 47 -6.10 11.81 6.73
CA LEU A 47 -4.99 12.08 7.64
C LEU A 47 -3.70 12.14 6.82
N SER A 48 -3.00 13.27 6.80
CA SER A 48 -1.84 13.46 5.94
C SER A 48 -0.70 14.25 6.58
N ASN A 49 0.48 14.19 5.97
CA ASN A 49 1.58 15.13 6.17
C ASN A 49 2.35 15.25 4.83
N ASP A 50 3.50 15.90 4.83
CA ASP A 50 4.31 16.11 3.63
C ASP A 50 4.75 14.78 2.95
N GLU A 51 4.82 13.68 3.70
CA GLU A 51 5.30 12.39 3.20
C GLU A 51 4.20 11.37 2.92
N LEU A 52 3.08 11.43 3.64
CA LEU A 52 2.09 10.36 3.73
C LEU A 52 0.67 10.89 3.65
N ARG A 53 -0.23 10.06 3.10
CA ARG A 53 -1.68 10.28 3.11
C ARG A 53 -2.43 8.99 3.41
N PHE A 54 -3.37 9.07 4.34
CA PHE A 54 -4.27 7.98 4.73
C PHE A 54 -5.71 8.44 4.58
N THR A 55 -6.56 7.62 3.97
CA THR A 55 -7.98 7.93 3.75
C THR A 55 -8.84 6.93 4.51
N VAL A 56 -9.77 7.42 5.31
CA VAL A 56 -10.67 6.64 6.16
C VAL A 56 -12.12 6.97 5.80
N ASP A 57 -12.93 5.94 5.70
CA ASP A 57 -14.37 6.03 5.41
C ASP A 57 -15.10 6.79 6.53
N GLY A 58 -15.62 7.98 6.20
CA GLY A 58 -16.35 8.84 7.13
C GLY A 58 -17.84 8.52 7.22
N SER A 59 -18.39 7.90 6.18
CA SER A 59 -19.82 7.66 5.96
C SER A 59 -20.05 6.56 4.92
N GLY A 60 -21.11 5.77 5.13
CA GLY A 60 -21.48 4.66 4.25
C GLY A 60 -21.61 3.34 4.99
N ASP A 61 -21.43 2.23 4.29
CA ASP A 61 -21.54 0.88 4.86
C ASP A 61 -20.30 0.46 5.66
N ASP A 62 -19.17 1.16 5.46
CA ASP A 62 -17.84 0.78 5.92
C ASP A 62 -17.18 1.84 6.83
N VAL A 63 -17.99 2.70 7.47
CA VAL A 63 -17.52 3.76 8.39
C VAL A 63 -16.39 3.28 9.29
N GLY A 64 -15.32 4.06 9.37
CA GLY A 64 -14.13 3.78 10.16
C GLY A 64 -13.17 2.77 9.52
N ALA A 65 -13.41 2.30 8.30
CA ALA A 65 -12.45 1.49 7.56
C ALA A 65 -11.36 2.36 6.92
N LEU A 66 -10.10 1.94 7.03
CA LEU A 66 -9.01 2.55 6.25
C LEU A 66 -9.13 2.10 4.79
N LYS A 67 -9.31 3.05 3.86
CA LYS A 67 -9.51 2.81 2.43
C LYS A 67 -8.26 3.07 1.59
N SER A 68 -7.31 3.83 2.13
CA SER A 68 -6.07 4.17 1.44
C SER A 68 -4.93 4.49 2.40
N ALA A 69 -3.70 4.17 1.99
CA ALA A 69 -2.45 4.50 2.65
C ALA A 69 -1.34 4.63 1.59
N VAL A 70 -0.89 5.85 1.31
CA VAL A 70 0.05 6.16 0.21
C VAL A 70 1.22 7.02 0.66
N LEU A 71 2.34 6.94 -0.07
CA LEU A 71 3.39 7.95 -0.06
C LEU A 71 2.98 9.12 -0.96
N THR A 72 3.08 10.35 -0.47
CA THR A 72 2.72 11.57 -1.23
C THR A 72 3.54 11.71 -2.52
N SER A 73 4.79 11.26 -2.51
CA SER A 73 5.68 11.29 -3.69
C SER A 73 5.36 10.26 -4.77
N ILE A 74 4.64 9.20 -4.41
CA ILE A 74 4.26 8.13 -5.33
C ILE A 74 2.85 8.37 -5.85
N GLY A 75 1.92 8.82 -5.01
CA GLY A 75 0.58 9.24 -5.44
C GLY A 75 -0.34 8.09 -5.87
N TYR A 76 0.09 6.84 -5.80
CA TYR A 76 -0.68 5.64 -6.15
C TYR A 76 -0.25 4.42 -5.33
N ASP A 77 -1.20 3.48 -5.24
CA ASP A 77 -1.17 2.19 -4.54
C ASP A 77 -1.37 2.27 -3.01
N ALA A 78 -2.48 1.67 -2.57
CA ALA A 78 -3.01 1.80 -1.24
C ALA A 78 -3.81 0.56 -0.83
N VAL A 79 -3.70 0.18 0.44
CA VAL A 79 -4.57 -0.81 1.11
C VAL A 79 -6.01 -0.63 0.68
N GLY A 80 -6.62 -1.62 0.02
CA GLY A 80 -7.99 -1.47 -0.48
C GLY A 80 -9.04 -1.37 0.62
N THR A 81 -8.78 -1.94 1.79
CA THR A 81 -9.65 -1.82 2.97
C THR A 81 -8.98 -2.42 4.20
N MET A 82 -9.12 -1.78 5.37
CA MET A 82 -8.86 -2.37 6.68
C MET A 82 -10.14 -2.35 7.54
N LYS A 83 -10.65 -3.54 7.90
CA LYS A 83 -11.83 -3.73 8.76
C LYS A 83 -11.47 -4.44 10.06
N PHE A 84 -12.35 -4.29 11.05
CA PHE A 84 -12.14 -4.84 12.38
C PHE A 84 -13.27 -5.79 12.79
N THR A 85 -12.90 -6.91 13.39
CA THR A 85 -13.84 -7.82 14.03
C THR A 85 -13.39 -8.14 15.44
N MET A 86 -14.34 -8.29 16.36
CA MET A 86 -14.08 -8.75 17.72
C MET A 86 -14.79 -10.09 17.91
N ASN A 87 -14.07 -11.12 18.38
CA ASN A 87 -14.63 -12.45 18.62
C ASN A 87 -15.43 -13.01 17.40
N ASN A 88 -14.91 -12.79 16.19
CA ASN A 88 -15.52 -13.13 14.88
C ASN A 88 -16.73 -12.31 14.45
N LYS A 89 -17.08 -11.25 15.16
CA LYS A 89 -18.20 -10.36 14.79
C LYS A 89 -17.68 -9.03 14.30
N LEU A 90 -18.27 -8.52 13.23
CA LEU A 90 -17.92 -7.24 12.64
C LEU A 90 -18.19 -6.11 13.66
N ILE A 91 -17.22 -5.22 13.81
CA ILE A 91 -17.43 -3.97 14.56
C ILE A 91 -18.07 -2.98 13.59
N LYS A 92 -19.21 -2.41 13.99
CA LYS A 92 -19.92 -1.41 13.19
C LYS A 92 -19.76 -0.04 13.82
N PHE A 93 -19.16 0.90 13.10
CA PHE A 93 -19.08 2.30 13.50
C PHE A 93 -20.24 3.08 12.90
N HIS A 94 -20.72 4.09 13.62
CA HIS A 94 -21.91 4.85 13.24
C HIS A 94 -21.75 6.35 13.46
N ASP A 95 -20.69 6.78 14.14
CA ASP A 95 -20.43 8.18 14.43
C ASP A 95 -18.92 8.43 14.53
N HIS A 96 -18.50 9.68 14.35
CA HIS A 96 -17.11 10.07 14.48
C HIS A 96 -16.94 11.53 14.94
N ILE A 97 -15.79 11.81 15.55
CA ILE A 97 -15.37 13.15 15.94
C ILE A 97 -13.94 13.36 15.46
N ILE A 98 -13.71 14.50 14.83
CA ILE A 98 -12.37 14.98 14.44
C ILE A 98 -11.93 16.05 15.44
N ARG A 99 -10.80 15.81 16.12
CA ARG A 99 -10.26 16.77 17.08
C ARG A 99 -8.77 16.54 17.31
N ASP A 100 -8.00 17.62 17.43
CA ASP A 100 -6.58 17.60 17.82
C ASP A 100 -5.72 16.66 16.94
N GLY A 101 -5.94 16.68 15.61
CA GLY A 101 -5.19 15.84 14.65
C GLY A 101 -5.53 14.34 14.73
N LYS A 102 -6.70 13.99 15.29
CA LYS A 102 -7.16 12.61 15.44
C LYS A 102 -8.57 12.46 14.91
N ILE A 103 -8.85 11.28 14.36
CA ILE A 103 -10.20 10.85 14.00
C ILE A 103 -10.62 9.78 15.00
N THR A 104 -11.71 10.03 15.71
CA THR A 104 -12.28 9.09 16.66
C THR A 104 -13.61 8.57 16.14
N PHE A 105 -13.72 7.27 15.91
CA PHE A 105 -14.97 6.61 15.57
C PHE A 105 -15.59 5.93 16.79
N PHE A 106 -16.92 5.98 16.86
CA PHE A 106 -17.73 5.31 17.87
C PHE A 106 -18.61 4.27 17.19
N GLY A 107 -18.67 3.10 17.80
CA GLY A 107 -19.36 1.95 17.23
C GLY A 107 -19.67 0.90 18.27
N ASN A 108 -20.24 -0.21 17.81
CA ASN A 108 -20.62 -1.32 18.67
C ASN A 108 -20.19 -2.67 18.08
N VAL A 109 -20.03 -3.65 18.96
CA VAL A 109 -20.00 -5.07 18.62
C VAL A 109 -20.81 -5.83 19.65
N ASP A 110 -21.89 -6.47 19.20
CA ASP A 110 -22.96 -6.95 20.07
C ASP A 110 -23.47 -5.83 21.00
N ASP A 111 -23.42 -6.06 22.31
CA ASP A 111 -23.86 -5.18 23.40
C ASP A 111 -22.74 -4.25 23.91
N ARG A 112 -21.59 -4.20 23.22
CA ARG A 112 -20.39 -3.48 23.70
C ARG A 112 -20.13 -2.24 22.88
N ASN A 113 -19.82 -1.16 23.58
CA ASN A 113 -19.28 0.03 22.94
C ASN A 113 -17.83 -0.21 22.52
N VAL A 114 -17.51 0.32 21.34
CA VAL A 114 -16.18 0.32 20.75
C VAL A 114 -15.81 1.75 20.36
N LYS A 115 -14.58 2.12 20.67
CA LYS A 115 -13.94 3.37 20.25
C LYS A 115 -12.71 3.04 19.41
N LEU A 116 -12.68 3.53 18.19
CA LEU A 116 -11.52 3.45 17.28
C LEU A 116 -10.91 4.85 17.14
N VAL A 117 -9.60 4.95 17.22
CA VAL A 117 -8.88 6.22 17.08
C VAL A 117 -7.76 6.06 16.07
N TYR A 118 -7.78 6.92 15.05
CA TYR A 118 -6.68 7.12 14.12
C TYR A 118 -5.93 8.39 14.48
N SER A 119 -4.60 8.34 14.46
CA SER A 119 -3.75 9.49 14.69
C SER A 119 -2.41 9.31 14.02
N LEU A 120 -1.88 10.38 13.42
CA LEU A 120 -0.59 10.37 12.76
C LEU A 120 0.52 10.80 13.74
N ASN A 121 1.65 10.10 13.74
CA ASN A 121 2.82 10.43 14.54
C ASN A 121 4.08 10.24 13.70
N GLY A 122 4.62 11.33 13.14
CA GLY A 122 5.72 11.26 12.18
C GLY A 122 5.30 10.42 10.95
N LYS A 123 5.99 9.30 10.72
CA LYS A 123 5.71 8.39 9.59
C LYS A 123 4.69 7.28 9.93
N ASP A 124 4.13 7.30 11.13
CA ASP A 124 3.27 6.23 11.65
C ASP A 124 1.81 6.65 11.73
N LEU A 125 0.93 5.86 11.13
CA LEU A 125 -0.48 5.85 11.50
C LEU A 125 -0.66 4.94 12.72
N ASN A 126 -0.96 5.56 13.86
CA ASN A 126 -1.34 4.85 15.07
C ASN A 126 -2.85 4.62 15.06
N VAL A 127 -3.24 3.36 15.26
CA VAL A 127 -4.63 2.92 15.33
C VAL A 127 -4.88 2.28 16.68
N SER A 128 -5.82 2.82 17.45
CA SER A 128 -6.19 2.31 18.75
C SER A 128 -7.65 1.90 18.80
N ILE A 129 -7.92 0.66 19.21
CA ILE A 129 -9.28 0.15 19.41
C ILE A 129 -9.47 -0.15 20.89
N THR A 130 -10.45 0.51 21.50
CA THR A 130 -10.87 0.28 22.88
C THR A 130 -12.27 -0.29 22.90
N VAL A 131 -12.48 -1.41 23.58
CA VAL A 131 -13.78 -2.09 23.69
C VAL A 131 -14.16 -2.27 25.15
N ASP A 132 -15.44 -2.12 25.45
CA ASP A 132 -15.99 -2.47 26.76
C ASP A 132 -15.84 -3.99 27.02
N SER A 133 -15.31 -4.32 28.20
CA SER A 133 -14.90 -5.69 28.53
C SER A 133 -15.21 -6.06 29.97
N LYS A 134 -15.40 -7.35 30.24
CA LYS A 134 -15.49 -7.86 31.61
C LYS A 134 -14.12 -8.34 32.08
N ARG A 135 -13.82 -8.17 33.37
CA ARG A 135 -12.55 -8.65 33.94
C ARG A 135 -12.39 -10.15 33.65
N ASN A 136 -11.19 -10.57 33.27
CA ASN A 136 -10.81 -11.93 32.88
C ASN A 136 -11.41 -12.47 31.58
N GLU A 137 -12.15 -11.66 30.83
CA GLU A 137 -12.69 -12.06 29.54
C GLU A 137 -11.59 -12.25 28.47
N ASN A 138 -11.73 -13.25 27.61
CA ASN A 138 -10.86 -13.41 26.45
C ASN A 138 -11.42 -12.65 25.26
N LEU A 139 -10.66 -11.67 24.76
CA LEU A 139 -11.00 -10.88 23.58
C LEU A 139 -10.04 -11.19 22.44
N ILE A 140 -10.59 -11.37 21.24
CA ILE A 140 -9.83 -11.62 20.02
C ILE A 140 -10.18 -10.55 19.00
N LEU A 141 -9.29 -9.58 18.83
CA LEU A 141 -9.36 -8.64 17.71
C LEU A 141 -8.80 -9.31 16.46
N ARG A 142 -9.54 -9.24 15.36
CA ARG A 142 -9.00 -9.52 14.02
C ARG A 142 -9.11 -8.27 13.16
N ILE A 143 -8.01 -7.95 12.51
CA ILE A 143 -7.88 -6.90 11.52
C ILE A 143 -7.85 -7.60 10.17
N LEU A 144 -8.77 -7.24 9.28
CA LEU A 144 -8.87 -7.77 7.94
C LEU A 144 -8.38 -6.70 6.97
N LEU A 145 -7.24 -6.95 6.35
CA LEU A 145 -6.59 -6.06 5.41
C LEU A 145 -6.67 -6.63 4.00
N LYS A 146 -7.40 -5.96 3.11
CA LYS A 146 -7.38 -6.26 1.69
C LYS A 146 -6.21 -5.52 1.05
N ILE A 147 -5.28 -6.27 0.47
CA ILE A 147 -4.15 -5.72 -0.28
C ILE A 147 -4.56 -5.66 -1.75
N CYS A 148 -4.39 -4.51 -2.39
CA CYS A 148 -4.75 -4.28 -3.79
C CYS A 148 -3.63 -4.63 -4.77
N ASP A 149 -2.97 -5.76 -4.52
CA ASP A 149 -1.90 -6.30 -5.36
C ASP A 149 -2.23 -7.75 -5.74
N LEU A 150 -1.94 -8.13 -6.98
CA LEU A 150 -2.08 -9.49 -7.49
C LEU A 150 -1.05 -10.44 -6.90
N SER A 151 0.13 -9.96 -6.50
CA SER A 151 1.24 -10.79 -6.02
C SER A 151 2.12 -10.08 -4.99
N PRO A 152 1.56 -9.70 -3.82
CA PRO A 152 2.34 -9.04 -2.78
C PRO A 152 3.36 -10.01 -2.16
N VAL A 153 4.54 -9.49 -1.77
CA VAL A 153 5.47 -10.24 -0.90
C VAL A 153 5.09 -9.98 0.54
N ILE A 154 4.85 -11.03 1.32
CA ILE A 154 4.44 -10.91 2.72
C ILE A 154 5.48 -11.58 3.62
N LEU A 155 6.12 -10.79 4.46
CA LEU A 155 7.07 -11.27 5.46
C LEU A 155 6.50 -11.07 6.86
N ARG A 156 6.73 -12.05 7.73
CA ARG A 156 6.11 -12.08 9.06
C ARG A 156 7.17 -12.30 10.12
N ASP A 157 7.26 -11.37 11.04
CA ASP A 157 7.98 -11.55 12.30
C ASP A 157 6.96 -11.63 13.44
N ASN A 158 6.42 -12.83 13.65
CA ASN A 158 5.45 -13.08 14.71
C ASN A 158 6.05 -12.90 16.12
N ARG A 159 7.38 -12.91 16.29
CA ARG A 159 8.01 -12.71 17.60
C ARG A 159 7.91 -11.25 18.03
N ARG A 160 8.14 -10.33 17.08
CA ARG A 160 8.02 -8.87 17.29
C ARG A 160 6.63 -8.34 16.94
N GLY A 161 5.72 -9.19 16.45
CA GLY A 161 4.37 -8.82 16.05
C GLY A 161 4.35 -7.89 14.83
N MET A 162 5.28 -8.08 13.90
CA MET A 162 5.44 -7.27 12.70
C MET A 162 5.06 -8.05 11.44
N VAL A 163 4.38 -7.38 10.52
CA VAL A 163 4.09 -7.88 9.18
C VAL A 163 4.54 -6.85 8.18
N PHE A 164 5.39 -7.27 7.25
CA PHE A 164 5.78 -6.48 6.10
C PHE A 164 5.02 -6.99 4.88
N VAL A 165 4.51 -6.06 4.09
CA VAL A 165 3.84 -6.33 2.83
C VAL A 165 4.49 -5.45 1.79
N GLN A 166 5.20 -6.03 0.84
CA GLN A 166 5.56 -5.35 -0.39
C GLN A 166 4.34 -5.42 -1.31
N GLY A 167 3.72 -4.28 -1.56
CA GLY A 167 2.84 -4.09 -2.71
C GLY A 167 3.64 -3.65 -3.92
N ARG A 168 2.95 -3.30 -5.00
CA ARG A 168 3.58 -2.95 -6.25
C ARG A 168 4.36 -1.66 -6.08
N ASP A 169 3.70 -0.59 -5.66
CA ASP A 169 4.30 0.75 -5.66
C ASP A 169 4.72 1.25 -4.28
N VAL A 170 4.25 0.59 -3.21
CA VAL A 170 4.62 0.88 -1.82
C VAL A 170 4.80 -0.41 -1.02
N ALA A 171 5.47 -0.30 0.12
CA ALA A 171 5.47 -1.32 1.15
C ALA A 171 4.75 -0.83 2.40
N TYR A 172 4.25 -1.79 3.18
CA TYR A 172 3.54 -1.57 4.42
C TYR A 172 4.21 -2.35 5.55
N LEU A 173 4.40 -1.68 6.68
CA LEU A 173 4.71 -2.32 7.95
C LEU A 173 3.51 -2.19 8.86
N ILE A 174 3.07 -3.32 9.39
CA ILE A 174 1.98 -3.41 10.34
C ILE A 174 2.51 -4.05 11.61
N ARG A 175 2.54 -3.29 12.69
CA ARG A 175 3.01 -3.76 13.99
C ARG A 175 1.86 -3.80 14.99
N MET A 176 1.66 -4.97 15.57
CA MET A 176 0.71 -5.19 16.64
C MET A 176 1.30 -6.21 17.62
N GLU A 177 1.46 -5.80 18.88
CA GLU A 177 2.03 -6.68 19.90
C GLU A 177 1.16 -7.92 20.16
N ASN A 178 1.83 -9.04 20.44
CA ASN A 178 1.18 -10.34 20.70
C ASN A 178 0.18 -10.75 19.61
N SER A 179 0.48 -10.39 18.35
CA SER A 179 -0.34 -10.74 17.20
C SER A 179 0.26 -11.88 16.38
N LYS A 180 -0.61 -12.56 15.63
CA LYS A 180 -0.24 -13.48 14.56
C LYS A 180 -0.88 -13.01 13.28
N SER A 181 -0.20 -13.22 12.16
CA SER A 181 -0.76 -12.91 10.85
C SER A 181 -0.89 -14.12 9.94
N ILE A 182 -1.99 -14.14 9.19
CA ILE A 182 -2.40 -15.21 8.28
C ILE A 182 -2.85 -14.57 6.98
N TYR A 183 -2.33 -15.03 5.85
CA TYR A 183 -2.84 -14.63 4.55
C TYR A 183 -3.92 -15.62 4.11
N THR A 184 -5.08 -15.10 3.72
CA THR A 184 -6.24 -15.87 3.30
C THR A 184 -6.66 -15.44 1.90
N ALA A 185 -7.56 -16.18 1.26
CA ALA A 185 -8.13 -15.78 -0.03
C ALA A 185 -8.84 -14.40 0.01
N LYS A 186 -9.23 -13.92 1.21
CA LYS A 186 -9.89 -12.62 1.42
C LYS A 186 -8.91 -11.48 1.77
N GLY A 187 -7.61 -11.75 1.87
CA GLY A 187 -6.58 -10.78 2.26
C GLY A 187 -5.77 -11.20 3.49
N LEU A 188 -4.98 -10.26 4.00
CA LEU A 188 -4.15 -10.41 5.19
C LEU A 188 -5.02 -10.24 6.45
N MET A 189 -5.00 -11.23 7.32
CA MET A 189 -5.62 -11.18 8.63
C MET A 189 -4.54 -11.05 9.71
N ILE A 190 -4.70 -10.07 10.60
CA ILE A 190 -3.87 -9.92 11.80
C ILE A 190 -4.75 -10.18 13.01
N LEU A 191 -4.36 -11.12 13.86
CA LEU A 191 -5.12 -11.56 15.02
C LEU A 191 -4.33 -11.27 16.29
N SER A 192 -4.94 -10.57 17.24
CA SER A 192 -4.40 -10.37 18.58
C SER A 192 -5.39 -10.85 19.63
N LYS A 193 -4.89 -11.66 20.56
CA LYS A 193 -5.67 -12.20 21.68
C LYS A 193 -5.21 -11.53 22.96
N ARG A 194 -6.14 -10.99 23.73
CA ARG A 194 -5.87 -10.37 25.03
C ARG A 194 -6.88 -10.84 26.06
N LYS A 195 -6.41 -11.06 27.30
CA LYS A 195 -7.28 -11.24 28.46
C LYS A 195 -7.55 -9.87 29.08
N ALA A 196 -8.82 -9.52 29.22
CA ALA A 196 -9.23 -8.24 29.76
C ALA A 196 -8.83 -8.12 31.24
N ASP A 197 -8.09 -7.07 31.56
CA ASP A 197 -7.62 -6.74 32.92
C ASP A 197 -8.60 -5.81 33.65
N SER A 198 -9.46 -5.11 32.90
CA SER A 198 -10.34 -4.06 33.41
C SER A 198 -11.66 -3.98 32.64
N LYS A 199 -12.46 -2.94 32.92
CA LYS A 199 -13.74 -2.67 32.24
C LYS A 199 -13.59 -2.28 30.77
N LYS A 200 -12.38 -1.94 30.33
CA LYS A 200 -12.07 -1.56 28.94
C LYS A 200 -10.78 -2.20 28.51
N THR A 201 -10.77 -2.84 27.35
CA THR A 201 -9.55 -3.42 26.78
C THR A 201 -9.12 -2.63 25.56
N LYS A 202 -7.84 -2.23 25.54
CA LYS A 202 -7.23 -1.51 24.42
C LYS A 202 -6.33 -2.42 23.59
N PHE A 203 -6.47 -2.31 22.29
CA PHE A 203 -5.57 -2.84 21.26
C PHE A 203 -4.90 -1.66 20.56
N SER A 204 -3.61 -1.80 20.27
CA SER A 204 -2.81 -0.78 19.58
C SER A 204 -2.14 -1.41 18.37
N LEU A 205 -2.23 -0.72 17.24
CA LEU A 205 -1.63 -1.06 15.97
C LEU A 205 -0.86 0.16 15.49
N MET A 206 0.34 -0.06 14.96
CA MET A 206 1.07 0.92 14.17
C MET A 206 1.09 0.45 12.72
N PHE A 207 0.84 1.38 11.81
CA PHE A 207 0.85 1.17 10.38
C PHE A 207 1.78 2.21 9.74
N ARG A 208 2.81 1.76 9.02
CA ARG A 208 3.78 2.60 8.32
C ARG A 208 3.81 2.25 6.85
N VAL A 209 3.94 3.27 6.00
CA VAL A 209 4.13 3.12 4.55
C VAL A 209 5.55 3.53 4.20
N GLY A 210 6.17 2.81 3.27
CA GLY A 210 7.51 3.08 2.77
C GLY A 210 7.62 2.67 1.31
N LEU A 211 8.78 2.92 0.70
CA LEU A 211 9.05 2.59 -0.70
C LEU A 211 9.17 1.07 -0.90
N ASP A 212 9.85 0.42 0.04
CA ASP A 212 10.07 -1.01 0.07
C ASP A 212 10.24 -1.58 1.49
N ILE A 213 10.30 -2.92 1.57
CA ILE A 213 10.46 -3.63 2.83
C ILE A 213 11.78 -3.27 3.52
N GLU A 214 12.89 -3.07 2.78
CA GLU A 214 14.19 -2.76 3.37
C GLU A 214 14.20 -1.42 4.10
N GLU A 215 13.61 -0.39 3.50
CA GLU A 215 13.40 0.90 4.15
C GLU A 215 12.66 0.71 5.48
N LEU A 216 11.49 0.07 5.42
CA LEU A 216 10.62 -0.13 6.58
C LEU A 216 11.28 -0.97 7.67
N ARG A 217 11.99 -2.02 7.28
CA ARG A 217 12.68 -2.93 8.21
C ARG A 217 13.85 -2.22 8.87
N GLY A 218 14.48 -1.30 8.15
CA GLY A 218 15.64 -0.58 8.58
C GLY A 218 15.45 0.26 9.84
N ASP A 219 14.22 0.66 10.15
CA ASP A 219 13.87 1.42 11.35
C ASP A 219 13.71 0.54 12.61
N PHE A 220 13.64 -0.79 12.45
CA PHE A 220 13.37 -1.75 13.53
C PHE A 220 14.46 -2.79 13.72
N GLU A 221 15.31 -2.98 12.71
CA GLU A 221 16.50 -3.80 12.79
C GLU A 221 17.70 -2.87 12.98
N GLY A 222 18.46 -3.09 14.05
CA GLY A 222 19.61 -2.26 14.42
C GLY A 222 20.75 -2.33 13.39
N ASN A 223 21.99 -2.17 13.85
CA ASN A 223 23.15 -2.21 12.97
C ASN A 223 23.39 -3.63 12.43
N VAL A 224 22.76 -3.93 11.29
CA VAL A 224 23.02 -5.13 10.46
C VAL A 224 23.91 -4.72 9.29
N ASP A 225 24.79 -5.62 8.86
CA ASP A 225 25.59 -5.40 7.65
C ASP A 225 24.69 -5.11 6.45
N VAL A 226 25.01 -4.03 5.73
CA VAL A 226 24.28 -3.62 4.53
C VAL A 226 25.02 -4.14 3.31
N GLN A 227 24.46 -5.16 2.65
CA GLN A 227 24.91 -5.61 1.35
C GLN A 227 24.41 -4.63 0.28
N LYS A 228 25.35 -4.05 -0.47
CA LYS A 228 25.03 -3.13 -1.56
C LYS A 228 25.29 -3.78 -2.90
N TYR A 229 24.36 -3.64 -3.85
CA TYR A 229 24.52 -4.16 -5.22
C TYR A 229 24.26 -3.04 -6.22
N LYS A 230 25.22 -2.81 -7.13
CA LYS A 230 25.07 -1.84 -8.21
C LYS A 230 24.33 -2.47 -9.38
N VAL A 231 23.23 -1.85 -9.79
CA VAL A 231 22.36 -2.28 -10.88
C VAL A 231 22.62 -1.40 -12.10
N LEU A 232 23.02 -2.03 -13.19
CA LEU A 232 23.36 -1.38 -14.45
C LEU A 232 22.59 -2.04 -15.59
N ASP A 233 22.30 -1.29 -16.65
CA ASP A 233 21.89 -1.88 -17.92
C ASP A 233 23.10 -2.43 -18.71
N GLU A 234 22.84 -3.06 -19.86
CA GLU A 234 23.88 -3.58 -20.76
C GLU A 234 24.84 -2.52 -21.30
N LYS A 235 24.45 -1.24 -21.28
CA LYS A 235 25.28 -0.10 -21.71
C LYS A 235 26.09 0.49 -20.53
N GLY A 236 25.94 -0.06 -19.33
CA GLY A 236 26.60 0.41 -18.12
C GLY A 236 25.93 1.62 -17.45
N VAL A 237 24.71 1.97 -17.88
CA VAL A 237 23.91 3.04 -17.29
C VAL A 237 23.24 2.52 -16.01
N LYS A 238 23.24 3.35 -14.96
CA LYS A 238 22.60 3.03 -13.68
C LYS A 238 21.08 3.00 -13.85
N VAL A 239 20.41 2.05 -13.19
CA VAL A 239 18.95 1.91 -13.26
C VAL A 239 18.32 2.24 -11.91
N LYS A 240 17.57 3.35 -11.85
CA LYS A 240 16.84 3.86 -10.67
C LYS A 240 15.42 3.29 -10.60
N GLY A 241 14.87 3.13 -9.40
CA GLY A 241 13.45 2.81 -9.16
C GLY A 241 13.07 1.34 -9.41
N LEU A 242 14.04 0.46 -9.59
CA LEU A 242 13.82 -0.95 -9.88
C LEU A 242 13.77 -1.75 -8.58
N ARG A 243 12.74 -2.61 -8.42
CA ARG A 243 12.56 -3.44 -7.23
C ARG A 243 13.02 -4.87 -7.45
N MET A 244 13.86 -5.36 -6.54
CA MET A 244 14.30 -6.74 -6.49
C MET A 244 14.16 -7.32 -5.10
N GLY A 245 13.59 -8.52 -5.05
CA GLY A 245 13.67 -9.39 -3.90
C GLY A 245 15.02 -10.09 -3.83
N ILE A 246 15.45 -10.38 -2.62
CA ILE A 246 16.59 -11.26 -2.34
C ILE A 246 16.10 -12.38 -1.42
N GLY A 247 16.56 -13.60 -1.64
CA GLY A 247 16.05 -14.76 -0.93
C GLY A 247 17.02 -15.93 -0.87
N GLU A 248 16.59 -16.98 -0.20
CA GLU A 248 17.35 -18.20 0.01
C GLU A 248 16.39 -19.40 -0.07
N ASN A 249 16.80 -20.47 -0.76
CA ASN A 249 16.01 -21.69 -0.92
C ASN A 249 14.60 -21.42 -1.49
N GLY A 250 14.50 -20.56 -2.52
CA GLY A 250 13.24 -20.20 -3.16
C GLY A 250 12.32 -19.30 -2.32
N LYS A 251 12.76 -18.82 -1.14
CA LYS A 251 11.97 -17.94 -0.27
C LYS A 251 12.55 -16.53 -0.28
N ILE A 252 11.72 -15.55 -0.63
CA ILE A 252 12.08 -14.13 -0.53
C ILE A 252 12.25 -13.76 0.95
N LEU A 253 13.40 -13.18 1.27
CA LEU A 253 13.75 -12.70 2.61
C LEU A 253 13.47 -11.21 2.78
N THR A 254 13.58 -10.42 1.71
CA THR A 254 13.32 -8.98 1.70
C THR A 254 13.27 -8.44 0.27
N VAL A 255 12.85 -7.18 0.11
CA VAL A 255 12.75 -6.45 -1.16
C VAL A 255 13.36 -5.06 -0.98
N SER A 256 14.15 -4.62 -1.97
CA SER A 256 14.74 -3.28 -2.04
C SER A 256 14.51 -2.67 -3.42
N THR A 257 14.46 -1.35 -3.47
CA THR A 257 14.35 -0.50 -4.66
C THR A 257 15.69 0.17 -4.93
N THR A 258 16.10 0.25 -6.20
CA THR A 258 17.32 0.98 -6.55
C THR A 258 17.17 2.48 -6.33
N ASP A 259 18.16 3.08 -5.66
CA ASP A 259 18.27 4.52 -5.50
C ASP A 259 18.71 5.22 -6.81
N ASP A 260 18.91 6.54 -6.73
CA ASP A 260 19.34 7.40 -7.84
C ASP A 260 20.70 7.01 -8.42
N GLU A 261 21.52 6.32 -7.64
CA GLU A 261 22.82 5.81 -8.05
C GLU A 261 22.73 4.39 -8.62
N GLY A 262 21.52 3.83 -8.70
CA GLY A 262 21.25 2.47 -9.15
C GLY A 262 21.70 1.43 -8.15
N ILE A 263 21.66 1.70 -6.84
CA ILE A 263 22.14 0.79 -5.80
C ILE A 263 20.95 0.18 -5.05
N LEU A 264 20.93 -1.15 -4.96
CA LEU A 264 20.09 -1.90 -4.02
C LEU A 264 20.79 -2.04 -2.68
N HIS A 265 20.05 -1.88 -1.58
CA HIS A 265 20.57 -1.99 -0.21
C HIS A 265 19.81 -3.08 0.54
N PHE A 266 20.50 -4.11 1.01
CA PHE A 266 19.90 -5.22 1.74
C PHE A 266 20.59 -5.40 3.10
N LYS A 267 19.84 -5.27 4.20
CA LYS A 267 20.28 -5.52 5.58
C LYS A 267 20.32 -7.03 5.88
N LEU A 268 21.26 -7.74 5.29
CA LEU A 268 21.41 -9.19 5.45
C LEU A 268 22.87 -9.54 5.77
N PRO A 269 23.10 -10.63 6.52
CA PRO A 269 24.44 -11.18 6.69
C PRO A 269 25.15 -11.41 5.36
N VAL A 270 26.49 -11.41 5.38
CA VAL A 270 27.26 -11.80 4.18
C VAL A 270 26.92 -13.25 3.83
N GLY A 271 26.43 -13.48 2.62
CA GLY A 271 26.01 -14.79 2.15
C GLY A 271 25.79 -14.83 0.64
N ASN A 272 25.49 -16.04 0.15
CA ASN A 272 25.06 -16.26 -1.23
C ASN A 272 23.53 -16.31 -1.26
N TYR A 273 22.93 -15.42 -2.03
CA TYR A 273 21.49 -15.28 -2.12
C TYR A 273 21.01 -15.36 -3.56
N GLU A 274 19.76 -15.78 -3.71
CA GLU A 274 19.00 -15.76 -4.95
C GLU A 274 18.35 -14.40 -5.12
N PHE A 275 18.35 -13.88 -6.36
CA PHE A 275 17.71 -12.62 -6.70
C PHE A 275 16.39 -12.88 -7.41
N PHE A 276 15.33 -12.27 -6.90
CA PHE A 276 13.97 -12.42 -7.39
C PHE A 276 13.54 -11.10 -8.04
N PRO A 277 13.30 -11.07 -9.35
CA PRO A 277 12.75 -9.88 -9.99
C PRO A 277 11.33 -9.63 -9.45
N TYR A 278 11.08 -8.44 -8.92
CA TYR A 278 9.75 -8.06 -8.41
C TYR A 278 9.08 -7.02 -9.31
N GLN A 279 9.73 -5.87 -9.50
CA GLN A 279 9.31 -4.84 -10.46
C GLN A 279 10.52 -4.31 -11.20
N MET A 280 10.81 -4.92 -12.34
CA MET A 280 11.92 -4.55 -13.22
C MET A 280 11.41 -4.02 -14.55
N GLU A 281 10.32 -3.26 -14.55
CA GLU A 281 9.61 -2.84 -15.77
C GLU A 281 10.59 -2.36 -16.85
N GLY A 282 10.52 -2.97 -18.04
CA GLY A 282 11.44 -2.67 -19.14
C GLY A 282 12.77 -3.42 -19.11
N TYR A 283 12.99 -4.31 -18.14
CA TYR A 283 14.25 -5.03 -17.94
C TYR A 283 14.06 -6.51 -17.58
N ARG A 284 15.08 -7.32 -17.90
CA ARG A 284 15.27 -8.69 -17.40
C ARG A 284 16.67 -8.81 -16.80
N VAL A 285 16.84 -9.66 -15.79
CA VAL A 285 18.19 -9.95 -15.25
C VAL A 285 18.97 -10.72 -16.30
N LYS A 286 20.05 -10.12 -16.81
CA LYS A 286 20.97 -10.80 -17.74
C LYS A 286 22.05 -11.55 -16.97
N LYS A 287 22.62 -10.90 -15.95
CA LYS A 287 23.73 -11.46 -15.17
C LYS A 287 23.73 -10.89 -13.75
N VAL A 288 23.99 -11.76 -12.78
CA VAL A 288 24.37 -11.37 -11.42
C VAL A 288 25.85 -11.70 -11.24
N ASP A 289 26.63 -10.73 -10.76
CA ASP A 289 28.03 -10.89 -10.36
C ASP A 289 28.16 -10.63 -8.86
N PRO A 290 28.02 -11.67 -8.02
CA PRO A 290 28.06 -11.53 -6.58
C PRO A 290 29.43 -11.07 -6.05
N LYS A 291 30.53 -11.42 -6.74
CA LYS A 291 31.90 -11.06 -6.34
C LYS A 291 32.12 -9.57 -6.44
N ASN A 292 31.67 -8.97 -7.53
CA ASN A 292 31.78 -7.53 -7.76
C ASN A 292 30.56 -6.74 -7.28
N LYS A 293 29.59 -7.40 -6.65
CA LYS A 293 28.32 -6.81 -6.19
C LYS A 293 27.60 -6.03 -7.30
N LYS A 294 27.50 -6.64 -8.49
CA LYS A 294 26.87 -6.04 -9.67
C LYS A 294 25.73 -6.90 -10.20
N ILE A 295 24.69 -6.24 -10.69
CA ILE A 295 23.59 -6.85 -11.43
C ILE A 295 23.51 -6.13 -12.78
N ILE A 296 23.58 -6.89 -13.86
CA ILE A 296 23.45 -6.39 -15.23
C ILE A 296 22.07 -6.76 -15.76
N LEU A 297 21.34 -5.76 -16.21
CA LEU A 297 20.00 -5.86 -16.76
C LEU A 297 20.04 -5.72 -18.28
N GLN A 298 19.24 -6.53 -18.95
CA GLN A 298 18.95 -6.39 -20.37
C GLN A 298 17.64 -5.62 -20.54
N SER A 299 17.66 -4.55 -21.35
CA SER A 299 16.44 -3.82 -21.71
C SER A 299 15.53 -4.72 -22.55
N VAL A 300 14.25 -4.74 -22.23
CA VAL A 300 13.21 -5.39 -23.01
C VAL A 300 12.49 -4.32 -23.82
N GLU A 301 12.78 -4.25 -25.11
CA GLU A 301 12.10 -3.31 -25.99
C GLU A 301 10.70 -3.82 -26.35
N GLY A 302 9.70 -2.96 -26.18
CA GLY A 302 8.46 -3.02 -26.93
C GLY A 302 7.50 -4.18 -26.64
N GLU A 303 7.53 -4.77 -25.45
CA GLU A 303 6.70 -5.94 -25.11
C GLU A 303 5.59 -5.61 -24.12
N PHE A 304 4.45 -6.30 -24.29
CA PHE A 304 3.44 -6.40 -23.24
C PHE A 304 3.99 -7.26 -22.09
N LEU A 305 4.19 -6.64 -20.92
CA LEU A 305 4.45 -7.36 -19.68
C LEU A 305 3.22 -8.16 -19.25
N TRP A 306 2.03 -7.56 -19.38
CA TRP A 306 0.75 -8.26 -19.32
C TRP A 306 0.05 -8.08 -20.66
N ARG A 307 -0.18 -9.20 -21.36
CA ARG A 307 -0.99 -9.18 -22.59
C ARG A 307 -2.38 -8.64 -22.27
N PRO A 308 -3.05 -7.93 -23.20
CA PRO A 308 -4.39 -7.43 -22.97
C PRO A 308 -5.36 -8.51 -22.51
N TYR A 309 -6.08 -8.23 -21.43
CA TYR A 309 -7.09 -9.11 -20.83
C TYR A 309 -8.29 -8.31 -20.33
N ILE A 310 -9.46 -8.96 -20.28
CA ILE A 310 -10.73 -8.32 -19.93
C ILE A 310 -11.14 -8.67 -18.49
N THR A 311 -11.63 -7.70 -17.73
CA THR A 311 -12.21 -7.88 -16.39
C THR A 311 -13.56 -7.18 -16.25
N SER A 312 -14.26 -7.46 -15.14
CA SER A 312 -15.49 -6.76 -14.71
C SER A 312 -16.55 -6.67 -15.82
N LEU A 313 -16.89 -7.83 -16.39
CA LEU A 313 -17.92 -7.97 -17.42
C LEU A 313 -19.30 -7.65 -16.85
N SER A 314 -19.99 -6.66 -17.42
CA SER A 314 -21.43 -6.44 -17.26
C SER A 314 -22.17 -6.80 -18.55
N THR A 315 -23.48 -6.57 -18.57
CA THR A 315 -24.33 -6.79 -19.75
C THR A 315 -23.86 -6.03 -21.00
N ASP A 316 -23.21 -4.87 -20.82
CA ASP A 316 -22.88 -3.90 -21.86
C ASP A 316 -21.52 -3.20 -21.68
N SER A 317 -20.73 -3.60 -20.69
CA SER A 317 -19.44 -2.97 -20.39
C SER A 317 -18.40 -3.97 -19.90
N ALA A 318 -17.13 -3.60 -20.05
CA ALA A 318 -16.01 -4.38 -19.57
C ALA A 318 -14.80 -3.47 -19.34
N TYR A 319 -13.77 -3.96 -18.66
CA TYR A 319 -12.48 -3.28 -18.59
C TYR A 319 -11.44 -4.06 -19.36
N LEU A 320 -10.75 -3.40 -20.29
CA LEU A 320 -9.54 -3.94 -20.90
C LEU A 320 -8.34 -3.48 -20.10
N ASN A 321 -7.52 -4.43 -19.66
CA ASN A 321 -6.33 -4.18 -18.88
C ASN A 321 -5.13 -4.72 -19.61
N PHE A 322 -4.03 -3.97 -19.62
CA PHE A 322 -2.74 -4.45 -20.10
C PHE A 322 -1.61 -3.70 -19.44
N LYS A 323 -0.42 -4.27 -19.56
CA LYS A 323 0.79 -3.65 -19.04
C LYS A 323 1.89 -3.71 -20.09
N TYR A 324 2.52 -2.58 -20.36
CA TYR A 324 3.62 -2.43 -21.31
C TYR A 324 4.96 -2.29 -20.59
N SER A 325 6.05 -2.59 -21.28
CA SER A 325 7.39 -2.59 -20.69
C SER A 325 7.95 -1.19 -20.43
N LYS A 326 7.36 -0.14 -20.99
CA LYS A 326 7.77 1.26 -20.83
C LYS A 326 6.55 2.18 -20.83
N PRO A 327 6.65 3.39 -20.22
CA PRO A 327 5.47 4.23 -20.11
C PRO A 327 5.05 4.66 -21.50
N ALA A 328 3.76 4.51 -21.80
CA ALA A 328 3.22 4.80 -23.10
C ALA A 328 1.81 5.36 -22.94
N THR A 329 1.37 6.12 -23.93
CA THR A 329 -0.07 6.34 -24.11
C THR A 329 -0.65 5.15 -24.84
N ALA A 330 -1.88 4.77 -24.54
CA ALA A 330 -2.55 3.72 -25.29
C ALA A 330 -3.64 4.28 -26.21
N SER A 331 -3.79 3.66 -27.37
CA SER A 331 -4.93 3.89 -28.25
C SER A 331 -5.56 2.55 -28.58
N LEU A 332 -6.84 2.44 -28.31
CA LEU A 332 -7.65 1.26 -28.57
C LEU A 332 -8.53 1.50 -29.79
N ILE A 333 -8.54 0.54 -30.70
CA ILE A 333 -9.51 0.50 -31.80
C ILE A 333 -10.45 -0.68 -31.55
N LEU A 334 -11.72 -0.40 -31.34
CA LEU A 334 -12.76 -1.42 -31.19
C LEU A 334 -13.37 -1.73 -32.56
N MET A 335 -13.39 -3.00 -32.92
CA MET A 335 -13.95 -3.48 -34.18
C MET A 335 -15.12 -4.46 -33.98
N GLU A 336 -16.16 -4.30 -34.79
CA GLU A 336 -17.33 -5.20 -34.93
C GLU A 336 -17.42 -5.60 -36.41
N ASP A 337 -17.37 -6.91 -36.71
CA ASP A 337 -17.41 -7.44 -38.09
C ASP A 337 -16.42 -6.77 -39.05
N GLY A 338 -15.21 -6.46 -38.56
CA GLY A 338 -14.15 -5.80 -39.33
C GLY A 338 -14.34 -4.30 -39.53
N LYS A 339 -15.38 -3.68 -38.97
CA LYS A 339 -15.60 -2.23 -39.00
C LYS A 339 -15.21 -1.60 -37.67
N ILE A 340 -14.57 -0.43 -37.74
CA ILE A 340 -14.26 0.36 -36.55
C ILE A 340 -15.56 0.91 -35.98
N VAL A 341 -15.91 0.48 -34.77
CA VAL A 341 -17.09 0.94 -34.03
C VAL A 341 -16.73 1.85 -32.87
N GLY A 342 -15.45 1.91 -32.50
CA GLY A 342 -14.98 2.84 -31.48
C GLY A 342 -13.48 3.07 -31.55
N ARG A 343 -13.06 4.26 -31.12
CA ARG A 343 -11.67 4.56 -30.79
C ARG A 343 -11.63 5.15 -29.41
N MET A 344 -10.78 4.60 -28.56
CA MET A 344 -10.53 5.11 -27.22
C MET A 344 -9.06 5.44 -27.12
N LYS A 345 -8.72 6.56 -26.50
CA LYS A 345 -7.34 6.89 -26.18
C LYS A 345 -7.25 6.96 -24.67
N ASP A 346 -6.32 6.21 -24.11
CA ASP A 346 -5.85 6.48 -22.76
C ASP A 346 -4.70 7.49 -22.88
N PRO A 347 -4.92 8.76 -22.51
CA PRO A 347 -3.90 9.79 -22.61
C PRO A 347 -2.84 9.63 -21.50
N LEU A 348 -3.06 8.75 -20.52
CA LEU A 348 -2.11 8.53 -19.44
C LEU A 348 -0.84 7.92 -20.00
N PHE A 349 0.30 8.50 -19.61
CA PHE A 349 1.62 8.02 -19.96
C PHE A 349 2.11 7.10 -18.84
N ASP A 350 1.75 5.82 -18.93
CA ASP A 350 1.96 4.83 -17.86
C ASP A 350 2.34 3.47 -18.47
N ASN A 351 2.84 2.56 -17.64
CA ASN A 351 3.11 1.17 -17.96
C ASN A 351 1.85 0.32 -17.85
N PHE A 352 0.88 0.70 -17.02
CA PHE A 352 -0.37 -0.04 -16.85
C PHE A 352 -1.56 0.77 -17.35
N HIS A 353 -2.45 0.13 -18.09
CA HIS A 353 -3.66 0.74 -18.62
C HIS A 353 -4.87 -0.08 -18.22
N SER A 354 -5.94 0.60 -17.80
CA SER A 354 -7.27 0.01 -17.58
C SER A 354 -8.31 0.88 -18.28
N ILE A 355 -8.78 0.41 -19.43
CA ILE A 355 -9.67 1.14 -20.33
C ILE A 355 -11.07 0.55 -20.22
N LYS A 356 -12.04 1.36 -19.79
CA LYS A 356 -13.45 0.95 -19.72
C LYS A 356 -14.05 0.94 -21.14
N LEU A 357 -14.50 -0.24 -21.56
CA LEU A 357 -15.30 -0.47 -22.74
C LEU A 357 -16.77 -0.33 -22.35
N VAL A 358 -17.56 0.42 -23.13
CA VAL A 358 -18.99 0.68 -22.88
C VAL A 358 -19.81 0.47 -24.15
N ASN A 359 -21.13 0.28 -24.01
CA ASN A 359 -22.07 0.04 -25.10
C ASN A 359 -21.74 -1.22 -25.92
N LEU A 360 -21.24 -2.27 -25.26
CA LEU A 360 -21.02 -3.58 -25.88
C LEU A 360 -22.36 -4.26 -26.16
N LYS A 361 -22.52 -4.81 -27.35
CA LYS A 361 -23.72 -5.56 -27.74
C LYS A 361 -23.61 -7.02 -27.29
N SER A 362 -24.75 -7.59 -26.90
CA SER A 362 -24.84 -9.00 -26.56
C SER A 362 -24.57 -9.88 -27.78
N ASN A 363 -23.89 -11.02 -27.56
CA ASN A 363 -23.56 -12.01 -28.60
C ASN A 363 -22.70 -11.48 -29.78
N THR A 364 -22.00 -10.36 -29.60
CA THR A 364 -21.07 -9.81 -30.60
C THR A 364 -19.63 -10.17 -30.25
N GLU A 365 -18.87 -10.69 -31.22
CA GLU A 365 -17.42 -10.88 -31.06
C GLU A 365 -16.70 -9.55 -31.33
N TYR A 366 -15.96 -9.08 -30.34
CA TYR A 366 -15.13 -7.89 -30.45
C TYR A 366 -13.65 -8.27 -30.55
N ARG A 367 -12.91 -7.56 -31.41
CA ARG A 367 -11.45 -7.67 -31.49
C ARG A 367 -10.81 -6.36 -31.06
N VAL A 368 -9.69 -6.48 -30.35
CA VAL A 368 -8.90 -5.38 -29.82
C VAL A 368 -7.55 -5.37 -30.51
N GLN A 369 -7.16 -4.22 -31.07
CA GLN A 369 -5.86 -3.99 -31.68
C GLN A 369 -5.17 -2.79 -31.03
#